data_AF-A0A7S2Q8G3-F1
#
_entry.id   AF-A0A7S2Q8G3-F1
#
_cell.length_a   1.000
_cell.length_b   1.000
_cell.length_c   1.000
_cell.angle_alpha   90.00
_cell.angle_beta   90.00
_cell.angle_gamma   90.00
#
_symmetry.space_group_name_H-M   'P 1'
#
loop_
_entity.id
_entity.type
_entity.pdbx_description
1 polymer ?
#
loop_
_entity_poly.entity_id
_entity_poly.type
_entity_poly.pdbx_seq_one_letter_code
_entity_poly.pdbx_strand_id
1 'polypeptide(L)'
;TLAQGADRHIHPGPLPPPAPALLPAMASPAILGMGNPLLDISAEVTQETFDKYGLQPGNAILAEEKHKPLYEELAAAKDVKYIAGGATQNSIRVAQWMLQEPGMTAYMGCIGDDEFGKTLQEACKADGVQAQYMIDKSTPTGKCAVT
;
A
#
# COMPACT_ATOMS: atom_id res chain seq x y z
N THR A 1 -75.13 -36.61 -16.10
CA THR A 1 -75.40 -35.57 -15.08
C THR A 1 -74.06 -35.03 -14.63
N LEU A 2 -73.93 -33.71 -14.65
CA LEU A 2 -72.71 -32.91 -14.45
C LEU A 2 -72.06 -33.10 -13.08
N ALA A 3 -70.72 -32.98 -13.02
CA ALA A 3 -69.92 -32.25 -12.01
C ALA A 3 -68.44 -32.66 -12.16
N GLN A 4 -67.64 -31.91 -12.93
CA GLN A 4 -66.81 -30.76 -12.49
C GLN A 4 -65.43 -31.19 -11.96
N GLY A 5 -64.42 -30.97 -12.82
CA GLY A 5 -63.02 -30.97 -12.43
C GLY A 5 -62.74 -29.79 -11.50
N ALA A 6 -62.04 -30.07 -10.41
CA ALA A 6 -61.56 -29.05 -9.49
C ALA A 6 -60.27 -28.43 -10.05
N ASP A 7 -60.43 -27.34 -10.78
CA ASP A 7 -59.36 -26.44 -11.17
C ASP A 7 -58.83 -25.76 -9.91
N ARG A 8 -57.76 -26.31 -9.32
CA ARG A 8 -57.07 -25.66 -8.19
C ARG A 8 -56.21 -24.54 -8.77
N HIS A 9 -56.77 -23.35 -8.84
CA HIS A 9 -56.00 -22.12 -9.00
C HIS A 9 -54.97 -22.02 -7.87
N ILE A 10 -53.71 -22.33 -8.18
CA ILE A 10 -52.57 -22.07 -7.32
C ILE A 10 -52.30 -20.57 -7.43
N HIS A 11 -52.73 -19.80 -6.44
CA HIS A 11 -52.25 -18.43 -6.29
C HIS A 11 -50.75 -18.48 -5.97
N PRO A 12 -49.88 -17.79 -6.73
CA PRO A 12 -48.48 -17.70 -6.37
C PRO A 12 -48.40 -16.92 -5.06
N GLY A 13 -47.84 -17.54 -4.02
CA GLY A 13 -47.52 -16.85 -2.78
C GLY A 13 -46.56 -15.68 -3.03
N PRO A 14 -46.45 -14.72 -2.10
CA PRO A 14 -45.52 -13.61 -2.24
C PRO A 14 -44.10 -14.15 -2.47
N LEU A 15 -43.42 -13.57 -3.47
CA LEU A 15 -42.02 -13.86 -3.73
C LEU A 15 -41.21 -13.63 -2.45
N PRO A 16 -40.26 -14.53 -2.12
CA PRO A 16 -39.38 -14.32 -0.99
C PRO A 16 -38.65 -12.97 -1.16
N PRO A 17 -38.32 -12.29 -0.05
CA PRO A 17 -37.55 -11.05 -0.12
C PRO A 17 -36.24 -11.30 -0.87
N PRO A 18 -35.74 -10.31 -1.64
CA PRO A 18 -34.46 -10.45 -2.29
C PRO A 18 -33.41 -10.78 -1.24
N ALA A 19 -32.55 -11.76 -1.54
CA ALA A 19 -31.41 -12.05 -0.70
C ALA A 19 -30.62 -10.75 -0.48
N PRO A 20 -30.09 -10.51 0.73
CA PRO A 20 -29.24 -9.35 0.95
C PRO A 20 -28.15 -9.35 -0.11
N ALA A 21 -27.92 -8.21 -0.76
CA ALA A 21 -26.83 -8.07 -1.71
C ALA A 21 -25.55 -8.56 -1.02
N LEU A 22 -25.00 -9.67 -1.53
CA LEU A 22 -23.66 -10.09 -1.15
C LEU A 22 -22.77 -8.89 -1.44
N LEU A 23 -22.16 -8.34 -0.40
CA LEU A 23 -21.02 -7.44 -0.56
C LEU A 23 -20.11 -8.12 -1.60
N PRO A 24 -19.69 -7.42 -2.67
CA PRO A 24 -18.81 -8.03 -3.65
C PRO A 24 -17.64 -8.63 -2.86
N ALA A 25 -17.39 -9.92 -3.05
CA ALA A 25 -16.23 -10.56 -2.46
C ALA A 25 -15.02 -9.69 -2.84
N MET A 26 -14.27 -9.22 -1.83
CA MET A 26 -13.01 -8.54 -2.08
C MET A 26 -12.24 -9.40 -3.08
N ALA A 27 -11.92 -8.83 -4.24
CA ALA A 27 -11.23 -9.57 -5.29
C ALA A 27 -9.99 -10.22 -4.66
N SER A 28 -9.80 -11.53 -4.90
CA SER A 28 -8.57 -12.18 -4.46
C SER A 28 -7.43 -11.55 -5.24
N PRO A 29 -6.37 -11.05 -4.57
CA PRO A 29 -5.29 -10.36 -5.27
C PRO A 29 -4.63 -11.32 -6.26
N ALA A 30 -4.50 -10.87 -7.51
CA ALA A 30 -3.88 -11.63 -8.59
C ALA A 30 -2.35 -11.53 -8.55
N ILE A 31 -1.82 -10.45 -7.97
CA ILE A 31 -0.38 -10.19 -7.84
C ILE A 31 -0.06 -9.94 -6.37
N LEU A 32 0.90 -10.69 -5.83
CA LEU A 32 1.49 -10.44 -4.52
C LEU A 32 2.92 -9.95 -4.70
N GLY A 33 3.24 -8.79 -4.12
CA GLY A 33 4.60 -8.32 -3.95
C GLY A 33 5.04 -8.40 -2.49
N MET A 34 6.31 -8.66 -2.27
CA MET A 34 6.92 -8.61 -0.94
C MET A 34 8.26 -7.90 -1.01
N GLY A 35 8.54 -7.02 -0.04
CA GLY A 35 9.80 -6.30 -0.02
C GLY A 35 9.95 -5.40 1.20
N ASN A 36 10.86 -4.43 1.07
CA ASN A 36 11.16 -3.46 2.12
C ASN A 36 10.30 -2.21 1.91
N PRO A 37 9.26 -1.99 2.71
CA PRO A 37 8.54 -0.73 2.70
C PRO A 37 9.40 0.34 3.37
N LEU A 38 9.66 1.42 2.65
CA LEU A 38 10.54 2.49 3.11
C LEU A 38 9.81 3.82 2.98
N LEU A 39 10.03 4.71 3.94
CA LEU A 39 9.67 6.11 3.76
C LEU A 39 10.83 6.84 3.07
N ASP A 40 10.55 7.40 1.89
CA ASP A 40 11.51 8.23 1.18
C ASP A 40 11.49 9.64 1.79
N ILE A 41 12.65 10.12 2.23
CA ILE A 41 12.89 11.49 2.67
C ILE A 41 13.68 12.17 1.56
N SER A 42 13.00 13.02 0.80
CA SER A 42 13.55 13.63 -0.41
C SER A 42 13.70 15.13 -0.28
N ALA A 43 14.89 15.64 -0.59
CA ALA A 43 15.17 17.08 -0.66
C ALA A 43 16.31 17.32 -1.66
N GLU A 44 16.34 18.50 -2.27
CA GLU A 44 17.48 18.89 -3.11
C GLU A 44 18.73 19.15 -2.24
N VAL A 45 19.88 18.61 -2.65
CA VAL A 45 21.16 18.82 -1.96
C VAL A 45 22.25 19.29 -2.93
N THR A 46 23.37 19.74 -2.37
CA THR A 46 24.54 20.18 -3.15
C THR A 46 25.57 19.07 -3.28
N GLN A 47 26.54 19.24 -4.20
CA GLN A 47 27.70 18.34 -4.32
C GLN A 47 28.48 18.22 -3.00
N GLU A 48 28.47 19.26 -2.15
CA GLU A 48 29.11 19.21 -0.83
C GLU A 48 28.52 18.12 0.07
N THR A 49 27.19 17.89 0.00
CA THR A 49 26.53 16.80 0.71
C THR A 49 26.98 15.44 0.16
N PHE A 50 27.12 15.30 -1.16
CA PHE A 50 27.64 14.08 -1.78
C PHE A 50 29.06 13.78 -1.30
N ASP A 51 29.94 14.78 -1.31
CA ASP A 51 31.34 14.63 -0.89
C ASP A 51 31.44 14.30 0.61
N LYS A 52 30.66 15.00 1.45
CA LYS A 52 30.62 14.79 2.91
C LYS A 52 30.27 13.36 3.30
N TYR A 53 29.32 12.74 2.59
CA TYR A 53 28.84 11.39 2.89
C TYR A 53 29.46 10.31 1.99
N GLY A 54 30.24 10.69 0.98
CA GLY A 54 30.84 9.78 0.00
C GLY A 54 29.81 9.13 -0.92
N LEU A 55 28.79 9.88 -1.32
CA LEU A 55 27.72 9.44 -2.21
C LEU A 55 28.13 9.60 -3.68
N GLN A 56 27.62 8.73 -4.54
CA GLN A 56 27.80 8.83 -5.98
C GLN A 56 26.45 9.16 -6.65
N PRO A 57 26.39 10.15 -7.55
CA PRO A 57 25.17 10.44 -8.31
C PRO A 57 24.65 9.22 -9.07
N GLY A 58 23.34 8.98 -9.01
CA GLY A 58 22.68 7.86 -9.69
C GLY A 58 22.95 6.49 -9.07
N ASN A 59 23.48 6.42 -7.85
CA ASN A 59 23.74 5.18 -7.14
C ASN A 59 22.68 4.90 -6.05
N ALA A 60 22.60 3.64 -5.59
CA ALA A 60 21.78 3.23 -4.47
C ALA A 60 22.63 2.36 -3.53
N ILE A 61 22.77 2.78 -2.28
CA ILE A 61 23.59 2.10 -1.27
C ILE A 61 22.80 1.88 0.01
N LEU A 62 23.21 0.91 0.81
CA LEU A 62 22.71 0.76 2.18
C LEU A 62 23.44 1.75 3.10
N ALA A 63 22.69 2.30 4.06
CA ALA A 63 23.26 3.23 5.03
C ALA A 63 24.30 2.54 5.93
N GLU A 64 25.36 3.29 6.24
CA GLU A 64 26.40 2.96 7.21
C GLU A 64 26.30 4.00 8.33
N GLU A 65 27.06 3.85 9.42
CA GLU A 65 27.04 4.80 10.54
C GLU A 65 27.30 6.25 10.08
N LYS A 66 28.23 6.46 9.14
CA LYS A 66 28.53 7.78 8.57
C LYS A 66 27.35 8.41 7.82
N HIS A 67 26.42 7.62 7.31
CA HIS A 67 25.25 8.09 6.56
C HIS A 67 24.07 8.49 7.46
N LYS A 68 24.03 8.06 8.72
CA LYS A 68 22.88 8.31 9.62
C LYS A 68 22.53 9.80 9.80
N PRO A 69 23.49 10.75 9.92
CA PRO A 69 23.15 12.16 10.06
C PRO A 69 22.47 12.77 8.83
N LEU A 70 22.60 12.17 7.65
CA LEU A 70 21.99 12.67 6.41
C LEU A 70 20.47 12.76 6.52
N TYR A 71 19.82 11.80 7.18
CA TYR A 71 18.35 11.78 7.30
C TYR A 71 17.82 13.02 8.04
N GLU A 72 18.51 13.47 9.09
CA GLU A 72 18.14 14.68 9.83
C GLU A 72 18.43 15.95 9.01
N GLU A 73 19.54 15.95 8.26
CA GLU A 73 19.91 17.05 7.36
C GLU A 73 18.86 17.26 6.26
N LEU A 74 18.36 16.18 5.63
CA LEU A 74 17.27 16.24 4.66
C LEU A 74 15.95 16.65 5.31
N ALA A 75 15.63 16.13 6.50
CA ALA A 75 14.41 16.49 7.23
C ALA A 75 14.35 17.98 7.61
N ALA A 76 15.49 18.64 7.73
CA ALA A 76 15.60 20.06 8.02
C ALA A 76 15.52 20.96 6.76
N ALA A 77 15.54 20.38 5.55
CA ALA A 77 15.41 21.13 4.31
C ALA A 77 13.99 21.74 4.19
N LYS A 78 13.90 22.94 3.62
CA LYS A 78 12.63 23.69 3.53
C LYS A 78 11.62 23.04 2.59
N ASP A 79 12.10 22.28 1.62
CA ASP A 79 11.38 21.66 0.52
C ASP A 79 11.30 20.13 0.68
N VAL A 80 11.60 19.61 1.87
CA VAL A 80 11.59 18.17 2.15
C VAL A 80 10.22 17.54 1.84
N LYS A 81 10.27 16.38 1.19
CA LYS A 81 9.11 15.57 0.85
C LYS A 81 9.23 14.21 1.52
N TYR A 82 8.13 13.79 2.13
CA TYR A 82 7.98 12.45 2.69
C TYR A 82 7.06 11.65 1.76
N ILE A 83 7.58 10.58 1.18
CA ILE A 83 6.90 9.82 0.13
C ILE A 83 6.89 8.33 0.51
N ALA A 84 5.74 7.68 0.40
CA ALA A 84 5.66 6.24 0.56
C ALA A 84 6.45 5.55 -0.55
N GLY A 85 7.52 4.85 -0.19
CA GLY A 85 8.52 4.30 -1.10
C GLY A 85 8.76 2.80 -0.90
N GLY A 86 9.95 2.36 -1.32
CA GLY A 86 10.32 0.95 -1.40
C GLY A 86 10.04 0.36 -2.79
N ALA A 87 11.05 -0.28 -3.39
CA ALA A 87 11.02 -0.67 -4.80
C ALA A 87 9.84 -1.59 -5.17
N THR A 88 9.64 -2.67 -4.41
CA THR A 88 8.52 -3.59 -4.65
C THR A 88 7.18 -2.93 -4.36
N GLN A 89 7.09 -2.12 -3.28
CA GLN A 89 5.86 -1.41 -2.93
C GLN A 89 5.44 -0.44 -4.04
N ASN A 90 6.38 0.35 -4.56
CA ASN A 90 6.14 1.26 -5.68
C ASN A 90 5.64 0.50 -6.92
N SER A 91 6.26 -0.63 -7.24
CA SER A 91 5.85 -1.45 -8.39
C SER A 91 4.44 -2.01 -8.21
N ILE A 92 4.08 -2.47 -7.01
CA ILE A 92 2.75 -2.99 -6.71
C ILE A 92 1.68 -1.90 -6.75
N ARG A 93 1.96 -0.71 -6.20
CA ARG A 93 1.06 0.45 -6.27
C ARG A 93 0.81 0.89 -7.70
N VAL A 94 1.86 0.89 -8.55
CA VAL A 94 1.70 1.19 -9.99
C VAL A 94 0.92 0.09 -10.70
N ALA A 95 1.19 -1.19 -10.42
CA ALA A 95 0.42 -2.30 -10.99
C ALA A 95 -1.07 -2.20 -10.62
N GLN A 96 -1.36 -1.89 -9.35
CA GLN A 96 -2.71 -1.67 -8.85
C GLN A 96 -3.40 -0.51 -9.57
N TRP A 97 -2.69 0.60 -9.76
CA TRP A 97 -3.17 1.73 -10.55
C TRP A 97 -3.46 1.28 -11.99
N MET A 98 -2.55 0.58 -12.66
CA MET A 98 -2.75 0.14 -14.05
C MET A 98 -3.94 -0.82 -14.22
N LEU A 99 -4.23 -1.66 -13.23
CA LEU A 99 -5.35 -2.61 -13.27
C LEU A 99 -6.72 -1.93 -13.12
N GLN A 100 -6.78 -0.71 -12.57
CA GLN A 100 -7.99 0.11 -12.42
C GLN A 100 -9.14 -0.57 -11.64
N GLU A 101 -8.87 -1.68 -10.96
CA GLU A 101 -9.82 -2.41 -10.11
C GLU A 101 -9.19 -2.59 -8.71
N PRO A 102 -9.75 -1.96 -7.65
CA PRO A 102 -9.19 -2.05 -6.31
C PRO A 102 -9.07 -3.49 -5.80
N GLY A 103 -7.99 -3.78 -5.08
CA GLY A 103 -7.77 -5.08 -4.45
C GLY A 103 -7.13 -6.13 -5.36
N MET A 104 -6.84 -5.83 -6.63
CA MET A 104 -6.20 -6.80 -7.53
C MET A 104 -4.73 -7.09 -7.19
N THR A 105 -4.12 -6.30 -6.31
CA THR A 105 -2.76 -6.53 -5.82
C THR A 105 -2.71 -6.59 -4.30
N ALA A 106 -1.75 -7.36 -3.78
CA ALA A 106 -1.40 -7.41 -2.37
C ALA A 106 0.09 -7.09 -2.17
N TYR A 107 0.41 -6.57 -0.99
CA TYR A 107 1.79 -6.26 -0.61
C TYR A 107 2.10 -6.77 0.79
N MET A 108 3.30 -7.30 1.01
CA MET A 108 3.81 -7.70 2.32
C MET A 108 5.17 -7.05 2.60
N GLY A 109 5.39 -6.67 3.85
CA GLY A 109 6.63 -6.07 4.32
C GLY A 109 6.64 -5.90 5.83
N CYS A 110 7.71 -5.33 6.37
CA CYS A 110 7.83 -5.02 7.79
C CYS A 110 7.96 -3.51 8.01
N ILE A 111 7.19 -2.95 8.94
CA ILE A 111 7.24 -1.55 9.34
C ILE A 111 7.34 -1.44 10.86
N GLY A 112 7.77 -0.28 11.35
CA GLY A 112 7.72 0.06 12.76
C GLY A 112 6.30 0.42 13.22
N ASP A 113 6.07 0.34 14.53
CA ASP A 113 4.88 0.91 15.19
C ASP A 113 5.03 2.44 15.36
N ASP A 114 5.08 3.15 14.24
CA ASP A 114 5.31 4.60 14.17
C ASP A 114 4.49 5.29 13.05
N GLU A 115 4.46 6.63 13.05
CA GLU A 115 3.70 7.44 12.08
C GLU A 115 4.18 7.23 10.63
N PHE A 116 5.44 6.83 10.43
CA PHE A 116 5.95 6.53 9.09
C PHE A 116 5.40 5.20 8.57
N GLY A 117 5.34 4.18 9.44
CA GLY A 117 4.68 2.91 9.14
C GLY A 117 3.20 3.10 8.84
N LYS A 118 2.53 3.99 9.60
CA LYS A 118 1.14 4.39 9.33
C LYS A 118 0.99 5.09 7.98
N THR A 119 1.90 6.00 7.63
CA THR A 119 1.91 6.69 6.33
C THR A 119 2.01 5.69 5.16
N LEU A 120 2.87 4.67 5.29
CA LEU A 120 3.03 3.61 4.27
C LEU A 120 1.75 2.75 4.12
N GLN A 121 1.09 2.45 5.24
CA GLN A 121 -0.20 1.76 5.25
C GLN A 121 -1.30 2.57 4.58
N GLU A 122 -1.43 3.85 4.94
CA GLU A 122 -2.44 4.76 4.40
C GLU A 122 -2.25 4.97 2.90
N ALA A 123 -1.02 5.11 2.42
CA ALA A 123 -0.71 5.23 0.99
C ALA A 123 -1.13 3.98 0.21
N CYS A 124 -0.77 2.78 0.67
CA CYS A 124 -1.19 1.54 0.00
C CYS A 124 -2.72 1.38 -0.01
N LYS A 125 -3.38 1.71 1.11
CA LYS A 125 -4.84 1.65 1.22
C LYS A 125 -5.51 2.63 0.26
N ALA A 126 -5.00 3.86 0.18
CA ALA A 126 -5.52 4.90 -0.72
C ALA A 126 -5.40 4.48 -2.20
N ASP A 127 -4.34 3.75 -2.55
CA ASP A 127 -4.12 3.24 -3.90
C ASP A 127 -4.87 1.93 -4.19
N GLY A 128 -5.63 1.39 -3.23
CA GLY A 128 -6.39 0.15 -3.39
C GLY A 128 -5.56 -1.13 -3.31
N VAL A 129 -4.33 -1.07 -2.80
CA VAL A 129 -3.47 -2.24 -2.57
C VAL A 129 -3.87 -2.95 -1.27
N GLN A 130 -3.99 -4.28 -1.30
CA GLN A 130 -4.19 -5.09 -0.09
C GLN A 130 -2.86 -5.29 0.65
N ALA A 131 -2.40 -4.25 1.35
CA ALA A 131 -1.14 -4.33 2.10
C ALA A 131 -1.34 -5.01 3.46
N GLN A 132 -0.47 -5.96 3.78
CA GLN A 132 -0.41 -6.71 5.04
C GLN A 132 1.00 -6.61 5.60
N TYR A 133 1.19 -5.70 6.54
CA TYR A 133 2.49 -5.47 7.15
C TYR A 133 2.67 -6.26 8.44
N MET A 134 3.86 -6.80 8.65
CA MET A 134 4.34 -7.15 9.98
C MET A 134 4.70 -5.85 10.72
N ILE A 135 4.17 -5.68 11.93
CA ILE A 135 4.48 -4.53 12.78
C ILE A 135 5.55 -4.93 13.80
N ASP A 136 6.73 -4.33 13.70
CA ASP A 136 7.78 -4.44 14.70
C ASP A 136 7.71 -3.24 15.66
N LYS A 137 7.54 -3.52 16.96
CA LYS A 137 7.44 -2.49 18.01
C LYS A 137 8.80 -1.99 18.50
N SER A 138 9.89 -2.67 18.12
CA SER A 138 11.24 -2.41 18.61
C SER A 138 12.12 -1.68 17.58
N THR A 139 11.84 -1.89 16.29
CA THR A 139 12.60 -1.30 15.19
C THR A 139 11.74 -0.24 14.48
N PRO A 140 12.25 0.99 14.26
CA PRO A 140 11.51 2.00 13.53
C PRO A 140 11.36 1.62 12.05
N THR A 141 10.36 2.20 11.39
CA THR A 141 10.14 2.06 9.96
C THR A 141 11.39 2.48 9.17
N GLY A 142 11.75 1.65 8.18
CA GLY A 142 12.90 1.90 7.31
C GLY A 142 12.74 3.20 6.50
N LYS A 143 13.87 3.87 6.24
CA LYS A 143 13.91 5.16 5.54
C LYS A 143 14.90 5.13 4.39
N CYS A 144 14.55 5.77 3.28
CA CYS A 144 15.44 6.01 2.15
C CYS A 144 15.74 7.51 2.05
N ALA A 145 17.01 7.89 2.00
CA ALA A 145 17.41 9.26 1.73
C ALA A 145 17.47 9.46 0.21
N VAL A 146 16.67 10.39 -0.32
CA VAL A 146 16.59 10.66 -1.76
C VAL A 146 17.09 12.08 -2.03
N THR A 147 18.37 12.14 -2.37
CA THR A 147 19.17 13.36 -2.56
C THR A 147 19.36 13.73 -4.03
#